data_AF-A0A3D2FB34-F1
#
_entry.id   AF-A0A3D2FB34-F1
#
_cell.length_a   1.000
_cell.length_b   1.000
_cell.length_c   1.000
_cell.angle_alpha   90.00
_cell.angle_beta   90.00
_cell.angle_gamma   90.00
#
_symmetry.space_group_name_H-M   'P 1'
#
loop_
_entity.id
_entity.type
_entity.pdbx_description
1 polymer ?
#
loop_
_entity_poly.entity_id
_entity_poly.type
_entity_poly.pdbx_seq_one_letter_code
_entity_poly.pdbx_strand_id
1 'polypeptide(L)'
;DPVFTADMPPIADLRLAASNAPTFARAFIQLHQSYRQTHERLASLDEALGREDARTRPSPWEEVRDFFHYCDNYIDSVDRVAEHFSSSLEGAGDVRAAAVATLQKVGVKVEFTNDDRVRSYDPSTKVLRISNRSVTETQTFQILLQVALIRQNALLEATLDLARFQTSEARGIAKIGLANYFAGAALMPYTQFLTAANECRHDVELLAGQFGASIEQVAHRLSTLQRPGSKGIPFFFVRVDQAGTITKRHSATRLQFARFGGACPLWNVHRAFELPAQFLRQLAETPDGARY
;
A
#
# COMPACT_ATOMS: atom_id res chain seq x y z
N ASP A 1 21.28 7.79 -14.87
CA ASP A 1 20.63 6.90 -15.84
C ASP A 1 21.70 6.50 -16.86
N PRO A 2 21.88 5.22 -17.22
CA PRO A 2 22.90 4.79 -18.19
C PRO A 2 22.82 5.50 -19.54
N VAL A 3 21.68 6.09 -19.91
CA VAL A 3 21.52 6.87 -21.15
C VAL A 3 22.23 8.23 -21.10
N PHE A 4 22.44 8.79 -19.90
CA PHE A 4 23.04 10.12 -19.69
C PHE A 4 24.43 10.07 -19.03
N THR A 5 25.10 8.92 -19.02
CA THR A 5 26.40 8.74 -18.35
C THR A 5 27.56 9.46 -19.03
N ALA A 6 27.43 9.82 -20.31
CA ALA A 6 28.47 10.53 -21.05
C ALA A 6 28.36 12.06 -20.92
N ASP A 7 27.14 12.63 -20.86
CA ASP A 7 26.91 14.09 -20.88
C ASP A 7 25.69 14.48 -20.04
N MET A 8 25.87 14.62 -18.72
CA MET A 8 24.82 15.18 -17.85
C MET A 8 24.73 16.70 -18.05
N PRO A 9 23.55 17.26 -18.38
CA PRO A 9 23.39 18.70 -18.49
C PRO A 9 23.68 19.39 -17.15
N PRO A 10 24.41 20.52 -17.14
CA PRO A 10 24.60 21.33 -15.95
C PRO A 10 23.27 21.71 -15.29
N ILE A 11 23.27 21.81 -13.95
CA ILE A 11 22.07 22.21 -13.18
C ILE A 11 21.50 23.56 -13.64
N ALA A 12 22.36 24.47 -14.10
CA ALA A 12 21.95 25.76 -14.64
C ALA A 12 21.03 25.62 -15.86
N ASP A 13 21.37 24.71 -16.79
CA ASP A 13 20.62 24.48 -18.02
C ASP A 13 19.30 23.79 -17.73
N LEU A 14 19.28 22.85 -16.78
CA LEU A 14 18.05 22.22 -16.30
C LEU A 14 17.09 23.23 -15.68
N ARG A 15 17.61 24.17 -14.87
CA ARG A 15 16.80 25.26 -14.31
C ARG A 15 16.26 26.18 -15.40
N LEU A 16 17.08 26.53 -16.39
CA LEU A 16 16.68 27.37 -17.51
C LEU A 16 15.57 26.71 -18.34
N ALA A 17 15.70 25.42 -18.65
CA ALA A 17 14.70 24.65 -19.38
C ALA A 17 13.39 24.53 -18.59
N ALA A 18 13.45 24.26 -17.28
CA ALA A 18 12.28 24.19 -16.43
C ALA A 18 11.53 25.53 -16.33
N SER A 19 12.27 26.64 -16.35
CA SER A 19 11.71 28.00 -16.21
C SER A 19 11.12 28.52 -17.53
N ASN A 20 11.83 28.32 -18.64
CA ASN A 20 11.49 28.94 -19.92
C ASN A 20 10.68 28.02 -20.84
N ALA A 21 10.72 26.71 -20.64
CA ALA A 21 10.01 25.73 -21.47
C ALA A 21 9.37 24.59 -20.64
N PRO A 22 8.51 24.90 -19.65
CA PRO A 22 7.96 23.91 -18.72
C PRO A 22 7.08 22.84 -19.40
N THR A 23 6.44 23.16 -20.52
CA THR A 23 5.66 22.18 -21.29
C THR A 23 6.57 21.19 -22.01
N PHE A 24 7.67 21.66 -22.58
CA PHE A 24 8.68 20.81 -23.20
C PHE A 24 9.37 19.93 -22.15
N ALA A 25 9.76 20.49 -21.00
CA ALA A 25 10.36 19.72 -19.90
C ALA A 25 9.43 18.58 -19.43
N ARG A 26 8.12 18.85 -19.29
CA ARG A 26 7.13 17.82 -18.95
C ARG A 26 6.98 16.76 -20.04
N ALA A 27 6.90 17.17 -21.31
CA ALA A 27 6.82 16.25 -22.44
C ALA A 27 8.07 15.37 -22.56
N PHE A 28 9.26 15.92 -22.30
CA PHE A 28 10.51 15.18 -22.30
C PHE A 28 10.59 14.19 -21.14
N ILE A 29 10.14 14.57 -19.94
CA ILE A 29 10.01 13.64 -18.81
C ILE A 29 9.04 12.50 -19.16
N GLN A 30 7.89 12.81 -19.77
CA GLN A 30 6.93 11.79 -20.22
C GLN A 30 7.53 10.87 -21.30
N LEU A 31 8.27 11.42 -22.26
CA LEU A 31 8.97 10.66 -23.28
C LEU A 31 10.00 9.72 -22.65
N HIS A 32 10.82 10.22 -21.74
CA HIS A 32 11.83 9.41 -21.05
C HIS A 32 11.20 8.32 -20.18
N GLN A 33 10.09 8.62 -19.50
CA GLN A 33 9.30 7.63 -18.78
C GLN A 33 8.75 6.55 -19.71
N SER A 34 8.21 6.93 -20.87
CA SER A 34 7.73 5.99 -21.88
C SER A 34 8.87 5.16 -22.45
N TYR A 35 10.03 5.76 -22.71
CA TYR A 35 11.22 5.06 -23.19
C TYR A 35 11.67 4.00 -22.17
N ARG A 36 11.81 4.39 -20.90
CA ARG A 36 12.18 3.46 -19.82
C ARG A 36 11.16 2.35 -19.66
N GLN A 37 9.87 2.66 -19.66
CA GLN A 37 8.81 1.64 -19.63
C GLN A 37 8.92 0.67 -20.80
N THR A 38 9.18 1.15 -22.02
CA THR A 38 9.34 0.28 -23.20
C THR A 38 10.60 -0.57 -23.11
N HIS A 39 11.72 -0.01 -22.65
CA HIS A 39 12.99 -0.74 -22.55
C HIS A 39 12.95 -1.78 -21.43
N GLU A 40 12.35 -1.44 -20.29
CA GLU A 40 12.11 -2.37 -19.18
C GLU A 40 11.08 -3.45 -19.56
N ARG A 41 10.08 -3.11 -20.40
CA ARG A 41 9.15 -4.10 -20.99
C ARG A 41 9.86 -5.04 -21.96
N LEU A 42 10.77 -4.55 -22.80
CA LEU A 42 11.57 -5.38 -23.70
C LEU A 42 12.47 -6.34 -22.91
N ALA A 43 13.10 -5.87 -21.84
CA ALA A 43 13.87 -6.72 -20.93
C ALA A 43 12.99 -7.79 -20.24
N SER A 44 11.72 -7.47 -19.93
CA SER A 44 10.75 -8.46 -19.43
C SER A 44 10.13 -9.36 -20.50
N LEU A 45 10.17 -8.95 -21.77
CA LEU A 45 9.67 -9.71 -22.91
C LEU A 45 10.66 -10.81 -23.34
N ASP A 46 11.97 -10.58 -23.21
CA ASP A 46 12.98 -11.64 -23.36
C ASP A 46 12.80 -12.76 -22.31
N GLU A 47 12.29 -12.43 -21.13
CA GLU A 47 11.92 -13.39 -20.08
C GLU A 47 10.55 -14.08 -20.35
N ALA A 48 9.77 -13.54 -21.29
CA ALA A 48 8.37 -13.91 -21.56
C ALA A 48 8.08 -14.25 -23.04
N LEU A 49 9.08 -14.72 -23.80
CA LEU A 49 8.99 -15.22 -25.20
C LEU A 49 8.06 -16.45 -25.39
N GLY A 50 7.04 -16.61 -24.55
CA GLY A 50 5.96 -17.58 -24.70
C GLY A 50 4.55 -16.98 -24.82
N ARG A 51 4.36 -15.64 -24.77
CA ARG A 51 3.02 -15.03 -24.93
C ARG A 51 3.06 -13.70 -25.68
N GLU A 52 3.13 -13.79 -27.00
CA GLU A 52 2.74 -12.69 -27.88
C GLU A 52 1.22 -12.43 -27.73
N ASP A 53 0.84 -11.15 -27.80
CA ASP A 53 -0.53 -10.59 -27.77
C ASP A 53 -1.21 -10.32 -26.41
N ALA A 54 -0.78 -9.29 -25.66
CA ALA A 54 -1.70 -8.54 -24.77
C ALA A 54 -1.27 -7.11 -24.34
N ARG A 55 -1.79 -6.11 -25.07
CA ARG A 55 -2.43 -4.84 -24.60
C ARG A 55 -1.56 -3.60 -24.23
N THR A 56 -1.84 -2.52 -24.97
CA THR A 56 -1.33 -1.14 -24.86
C THR A 56 -1.91 -0.30 -23.69
N ARG A 57 -2.73 -0.87 -22.80
CA ARG A 57 -3.34 -0.15 -21.66
C ARG A 57 -2.98 -0.81 -20.33
N PRO A 58 -2.59 -0.05 -19.29
CA PRO A 58 -2.34 -0.61 -17.98
C PRO A 58 -3.61 -1.30 -17.44
N SER A 59 -3.43 -2.40 -16.74
CA SER A 59 -4.52 -3.08 -16.06
C SER A 59 -5.09 -2.21 -14.92
N PRO A 60 -6.36 -2.41 -14.52
CA PRO A 60 -6.93 -1.69 -13.38
C PRO A 60 -6.09 -1.79 -12.10
N TRP A 61 -5.44 -2.95 -11.87
CA TRP A 61 -4.55 -3.16 -10.73
C TRP A 61 -3.27 -2.32 -10.80
N GLU A 62 -2.71 -2.13 -12.00
CA GLU A 62 -1.54 -1.29 -12.21
C GLU A 62 -1.88 0.19 -12.01
N GLU A 63 -3.05 0.66 -12.46
CA GLU A 63 -3.50 2.04 -12.19
C GLU A 63 -3.60 2.32 -10.69
N VAL A 64 -4.22 1.40 -9.92
CA VAL A 64 -4.35 1.54 -8.46
C VAL A 64 -2.98 1.50 -7.77
N ARG A 65 -2.10 0.60 -8.19
CA ARG A 65 -0.72 0.53 -7.67
C ARG A 65 0.01 1.84 -7.91
N ASP A 66 -0.05 2.37 -9.13
CA ASP A 66 0.61 3.62 -9.49
C ASP A 66 0.03 4.80 -8.68
N PHE A 67 -1.30 4.83 -8.44
CA PHE A 67 -1.93 5.84 -7.57
C PHE A 67 -1.33 5.86 -6.15
N PHE A 68 -1.24 4.70 -5.47
CA PHE A 68 -0.65 4.64 -4.12
C PHE A 68 0.85 4.96 -4.14
N HIS A 69 1.56 4.58 -5.20
CA HIS A 69 2.98 4.89 -5.35
C HIS A 69 3.22 6.40 -5.49
N TYR A 70 2.43 7.11 -6.30
CA TYR A 70 2.57 8.57 -6.45
C TYR A 70 2.21 9.37 -5.20
N CYS A 71 1.53 8.75 -4.24
CA CYS A 71 1.27 9.33 -2.92
C CYS A 71 2.35 8.96 -1.88
N ASP A 72 3.51 8.45 -2.29
CA ASP A 72 4.55 7.90 -1.40
C ASP A 72 3.98 6.86 -0.39
N ASN A 73 2.94 6.15 -0.82
CA ASN A 73 2.16 5.20 -0.01
C ASN A 73 1.58 5.81 1.29
N TYR A 74 1.32 7.13 1.30
CA TYR A 74 0.73 7.85 2.41
C TYR A 74 -0.42 8.75 1.96
N ILE A 75 -1.59 8.61 2.60
CA ILE A 75 -2.79 9.39 2.28
C ILE A 75 -3.17 10.23 3.51
N ASP A 76 -2.64 11.46 3.60
CA ASP A 76 -2.74 12.31 4.81
C ASP A 76 -4.17 12.47 5.33
N SER A 77 -5.12 12.78 4.44
CA SER A 77 -6.52 13.02 4.82
C SER A 77 -7.18 11.78 5.43
N VAL A 78 -6.96 10.60 4.83
CA VAL A 78 -7.51 9.33 5.32
C VAL A 78 -6.82 8.91 6.62
N ASP A 79 -5.50 9.10 6.70
CA ASP A 79 -4.69 8.75 7.86
C ASP A 79 -5.07 9.56 9.10
N ARG A 80 -5.24 10.88 8.96
CA ARG A 80 -5.67 11.78 10.05
C ARG A 80 -7.07 11.46 10.55
N VAL A 81 -8.00 11.16 9.65
CA VAL A 81 -9.37 10.80 10.03
C VAL A 81 -9.39 9.44 10.74
N ALA A 82 -8.54 8.50 10.32
CA ALA A 82 -8.38 7.22 11.00
C ALA A 82 -7.75 7.38 12.39
N GLU A 83 -6.72 8.22 12.52
CA GLU A 83 -6.10 8.53 13.82
C GLU A 83 -7.08 9.24 14.75
N HIS A 84 -7.87 10.18 14.25
CA HIS A 84 -8.91 10.85 15.04
C HIS A 84 -10.03 9.89 15.46
N PHE A 85 -10.41 8.97 14.57
CA PHE A 85 -11.35 7.90 14.92
C PHE A 85 -10.84 7.12 16.12
N SER A 86 -9.57 6.75 16.14
CA SER A 86 -8.97 6.00 17.25
C SER A 86 -8.74 6.84 18.51
N SER A 87 -8.34 8.10 18.39
CA SER A 87 -8.15 8.99 19.55
C SER A 87 -9.47 9.31 20.25
N SER A 88 -10.58 9.35 19.51
CA SER A 88 -11.93 9.52 20.08
C SER A 88 -12.38 8.35 20.96
N LEU A 89 -11.58 7.28 21.01
CA LEU A 89 -11.79 6.08 21.80
C LEU A 89 -10.94 6.05 23.07
N GLU A 90 -10.02 7.01 23.28
CA GLU A 90 -9.19 7.07 24.49
C GLU A 90 -10.08 7.22 25.73
N GLY A 91 -10.33 6.11 26.42
CA GLY A 91 -11.25 5.97 27.56
C GLY A 91 -12.29 4.84 27.42
N ALA A 92 -12.55 4.38 26.20
CA ALA A 92 -13.40 3.23 25.90
C ALA A 92 -12.54 2.12 25.29
N GLY A 93 -12.41 0.99 26.00
CA GLY A 93 -11.56 -0.13 25.59
C GLY A 93 -11.82 -0.65 24.17
N ASP A 94 -10.83 -1.39 23.67
CA ASP A 94 -10.88 -2.21 22.44
C ASP A 94 -11.40 -1.51 21.16
N VAL A 95 -10.49 -1.19 20.23
CA VAL A 95 -10.78 -0.60 18.91
C VAL A 95 -11.88 -1.38 18.15
N ARG A 96 -11.98 -2.70 18.37
CA ARG A 96 -13.03 -3.54 17.79
C ARG A 96 -14.39 -3.17 18.34
N ALA A 97 -14.54 -3.05 19.66
CA ALA A 97 -15.79 -2.68 20.30
C ALA A 97 -16.26 -1.29 19.84
N ALA A 98 -15.34 -0.34 19.72
CA ALA A 98 -15.61 0.98 19.18
C ALA A 98 -16.08 0.97 17.72
N ALA A 99 -15.45 0.14 16.87
CA ALA A 99 -15.85 -0.01 15.48
C ALA A 99 -17.27 -0.59 15.36
N VAL A 100 -17.59 -1.62 16.17
CA VAL A 100 -18.94 -2.18 16.25
C VAL A 100 -19.95 -1.14 16.71
N ALA A 101 -19.66 -0.39 17.78
CA ALA A 101 -20.54 0.66 18.29
C ALA A 101 -20.76 1.78 17.25
N THR A 102 -19.73 2.13 16.49
CA THR A 102 -19.82 3.14 15.42
C THR A 102 -20.74 2.71 14.29
N LEU A 103 -20.70 1.43 13.90
CA LEU A 103 -21.62 0.84 12.93
C LEU A 103 -23.05 0.79 13.50
N GLN A 104 -23.20 0.40 14.76
CA GLN A 104 -24.49 0.32 15.42
C GLN A 104 -25.19 1.69 15.50
N LYS A 105 -24.45 2.77 15.75
CA LYS A 105 -24.98 4.16 15.73
C LYS A 105 -25.59 4.58 14.39
N VAL A 106 -25.21 3.95 13.28
CA VAL A 106 -25.79 4.20 11.95
C VAL A 106 -26.78 3.09 11.51
N GLY A 107 -27.19 2.26 12.46
CA GLY A 107 -28.17 1.20 12.27
C GLY A 107 -27.60 -0.07 11.61
N VAL A 108 -26.29 -0.26 11.62
CA VAL A 108 -25.65 -1.49 11.10
C VAL A 108 -25.42 -2.48 12.22
N LYS A 109 -26.00 -3.67 12.09
CA LYS A 109 -25.80 -4.79 13.03
C LYS A 109 -24.59 -5.60 12.60
N VAL A 110 -23.67 -5.87 13.52
CA VAL A 110 -22.53 -6.78 13.29
C VAL A 110 -22.88 -8.16 13.83
N GLU A 111 -22.81 -9.18 12.99
CA GLU A 111 -23.06 -10.58 13.33
C GLU A 111 -21.83 -11.42 13.01
N PHE A 112 -21.50 -12.35 13.89
CA PHE A 112 -20.42 -13.31 13.68
C PHE A 112 -21.02 -14.65 13.27
N THR A 113 -20.63 -15.15 12.09
CA THR A 113 -21.22 -16.35 11.48
C THR A 113 -20.16 -17.38 11.10
N ASN A 114 -20.55 -18.65 10.95
CA ASN A 114 -19.65 -19.71 10.48
C ASN A 114 -19.64 -19.85 8.95
N ASP A 115 -19.53 -18.71 8.24
CA ASP A 115 -19.46 -18.62 6.78
C ASP A 115 -18.02 -18.83 6.27
N ASP A 116 -17.87 -19.28 5.03
CA ASP A 116 -16.60 -19.34 4.31
C ASP A 116 -16.10 -17.94 3.93
N ARG A 117 -17.03 -16.99 3.69
CA ARG A 117 -16.69 -15.61 3.36
C ARG A 117 -16.25 -14.85 4.60
N VAL A 118 -15.05 -14.26 4.56
CA VAL A 118 -14.48 -13.44 5.64
C VAL A 118 -15.43 -12.30 6.06
N ARG A 119 -16.05 -11.62 5.09
CA ARG A 119 -16.95 -10.48 5.29
C ARG A 119 -18.08 -10.49 4.26
N SER A 120 -19.31 -10.21 4.71
CA SER A 120 -20.45 -9.93 3.83
C SER A 120 -21.29 -8.82 4.44
N TYR A 121 -21.65 -7.81 3.65
CA TYR A 121 -22.52 -6.71 4.10
C TYR A 121 -23.76 -6.65 3.21
N ASP A 122 -24.93 -6.70 3.82
CA ASP A 122 -26.21 -6.52 3.14
C ASP A 122 -26.73 -5.09 3.40
N PRO A 123 -26.75 -4.21 2.38
CA PRO A 123 -27.21 -2.84 2.54
C PRO A 123 -28.72 -2.73 2.78
N SER A 124 -29.52 -3.74 2.39
CA SER A 124 -30.98 -3.72 2.55
C SER A 124 -31.39 -4.01 4.00
N THR A 125 -30.74 -4.99 4.63
CA THR A 125 -30.97 -5.36 6.03
C THR A 125 -30.03 -4.66 7.00
N LYS A 126 -29.01 -3.96 6.49
CA LYS A 126 -27.92 -3.33 7.26
C LYS A 126 -27.22 -4.32 8.20
N VAL A 127 -27.00 -5.54 7.74
CA VAL A 127 -26.29 -6.57 8.51
C VAL A 127 -24.89 -6.78 7.93
N LEU A 128 -23.87 -6.56 8.75
CA LEU A 128 -22.48 -6.94 8.49
C LEU A 128 -22.22 -8.30 9.14
N ARG A 129 -21.96 -9.31 8.31
CA ARG A 129 -21.54 -10.64 8.75
C ARG A 129 -20.03 -10.79 8.65
N ILE A 130 -19.40 -11.25 9.74
CA ILE A 130 -17.97 -11.52 9.84
C ILE A 130 -17.78 -13.00 10.15
N SER A 131 -16.89 -13.68 9.43
CA SER A 131 -16.65 -15.11 9.66
C SER A 131 -15.90 -15.36 10.96
N ASN A 132 -16.42 -16.25 11.80
CA ASN A 132 -15.74 -16.80 12.98
C ASN A 132 -14.55 -17.70 12.64
N ARG A 133 -14.41 -18.12 11.37
CA ARG A 133 -13.26 -18.91 10.91
C ARG A 133 -12.01 -18.06 10.68
N SER A 134 -12.18 -16.74 10.59
CA SER A 134 -11.07 -15.80 10.45
C SER A 134 -10.48 -15.46 11.82
N VAL A 135 -9.16 -15.28 11.88
CA VAL A 135 -8.48 -14.83 13.11
C VAL A 135 -8.94 -13.42 13.54
N THR A 136 -8.82 -13.11 14.83
CA THR A 136 -9.37 -11.90 15.46
C THR A 136 -8.90 -10.61 14.79
N GLU A 137 -7.63 -10.54 14.40
CA GLU A 137 -7.00 -9.40 13.71
C GLU A 137 -7.67 -9.15 12.36
N THR A 138 -8.00 -10.22 11.64
CA THR A 138 -8.72 -10.14 10.36
C THR A 138 -10.16 -9.69 10.60
N GLN A 139 -10.86 -10.24 11.59
CA GLN A 139 -12.22 -9.84 11.93
C GLN A 139 -12.29 -8.34 12.26
N THR A 140 -11.43 -7.86 13.15
CA THR A 140 -11.36 -6.45 13.55
C THR A 140 -11.08 -5.55 12.35
N PHE A 141 -10.11 -5.93 11.50
CA PHE A 141 -9.77 -5.18 10.30
C PHE A 141 -10.95 -5.09 9.31
N GLN A 142 -11.72 -6.17 9.13
CA GLN A 142 -12.91 -6.16 8.28
C GLN A 142 -14.03 -5.25 8.81
N ILE A 143 -14.19 -5.17 10.13
CA ILE A 143 -15.15 -4.25 10.77
C ILE A 143 -14.71 -2.80 10.55
N LEU A 144 -13.43 -2.48 10.77
CA LEU A 144 -12.87 -1.14 10.53
C LEU A 144 -12.96 -0.73 9.05
N LEU A 145 -12.73 -1.66 8.13
CA LEU A 145 -12.93 -1.43 6.71
C LEU A 145 -14.39 -1.06 6.42
N GLN A 146 -15.35 -1.75 7.04
CA GLN A 146 -16.76 -1.42 6.87
C GLN A 146 -17.10 -0.04 7.47
N VAL A 147 -16.48 0.34 8.59
CA VAL A 147 -16.57 1.70 9.13
C VAL A 147 -16.10 2.72 8.08
N ALA A 148 -14.97 2.48 7.42
CA ALA A 148 -14.48 3.35 6.35
C ALA A 148 -15.51 3.51 5.21
N LEU A 149 -16.02 2.38 4.71
CA LEU A 149 -16.97 2.36 3.58
C LEU A 149 -18.31 3.04 3.89
N ILE A 150 -18.74 3.07 5.16
CA ILE A 150 -20.03 3.66 5.55
C ILE A 150 -19.86 5.09 6.04
N ARG A 151 -18.90 5.34 6.94
CA ARG A 151 -18.75 6.63 7.64
C ARG A 151 -17.84 7.59 6.90
N GLN A 152 -16.84 7.07 6.19
CA GLN A 152 -15.86 7.89 5.49
C GLN A 152 -16.06 7.89 3.98
N ASN A 153 -17.18 7.37 3.48
CA ASN A 153 -17.43 7.24 2.05
C ASN A 153 -17.22 8.55 1.27
N ALA A 154 -17.72 9.67 1.78
CA ALA A 154 -17.56 10.97 1.14
C ALA A 154 -16.08 11.37 1.00
N LEU A 155 -15.27 11.14 2.04
CA LEU A 155 -13.83 11.37 2.00
C LEU A 155 -13.13 10.44 1.00
N LEU A 156 -13.52 9.15 0.98
CA LEU A 156 -12.97 8.17 0.04
C LEU A 156 -13.28 8.58 -1.41
N GLU A 157 -14.55 8.92 -1.71
CA GLU A 157 -14.95 9.36 -3.05
C GLU A 157 -14.24 10.65 -3.47
N ALA A 158 -14.12 11.64 -2.59
CA ALA A 158 -13.38 12.87 -2.86
C ALA A 158 -11.89 12.59 -3.18
N THR A 159 -11.28 11.63 -2.47
CA THR A 159 -9.89 11.21 -2.73
C THR A 159 -9.78 10.51 -4.10
N LEU A 160 -10.77 9.70 -4.47
CA LEU A 160 -10.81 9.01 -5.78
C LEU A 160 -11.08 9.97 -6.94
N ASP A 161 -11.82 11.05 -6.73
CA ASP A 161 -12.06 12.09 -7.75
C ASP A 161 -10.78 12.81 -8.14
N LEU A 162 -9.89 13.05 -7.18
CA LEU A 162 -8.57 13.63 -7.42
C LEU A 162 -7.64 12.68 -8.19
N ALA A 163 -7.83 11.36 -8.05
CA ALA A 163 -6.97 10.33 -8.64
C ALA A 163 -7.14 10.14 -10.15
N ARG A 164 -8.27 10.58 -10.74
CA ARG A 164 -8.56 10.53 -12.19
C ARG A 164 -8.32 9.15 -12.85
N PHE A 165 -8.83 8.08 -12.22
CA PHE A 165 -8.78 6.72 -12.78
C PHE A 165 -9.46 6.64 -14.16
N GLN A 166 -8.91 5.81 -15.05
CA GLN A 166 -9.42 5.68 -16.42
C GLN A 166 -10.64 4.75 -16.52
N THR A 167 -10.81 3.87 -15.54
CA THR A 167 -11.86 2.83 -15.53
C THR A 167 -12.64 2.82 -14.22
N SER A 168 -13.93 2.45 -14.29
CA SER A 168 -14.77 2.24 -13.11
C SER A 168 -14.23 1.11 -12.23
N GLU A 169 -13.61 0.10 -12.84
CA GLU A 169 -13.03 -1.05 -12.17
C GLU A 169 -11.82 -0.63 -11.32
N ALA A 170 -10.90 0.16 -11.89
CA ALA A 170 -9.77 0.70 -11.14
C ALA A 170 -10.23 1.57 -9.97
N ARG A 171 -11.23 2.43 -10.20
CA ARG A 171 -11.82 3.24 -9.14
C ARG A 171 -12.42 2.40 -8.02
N GLY A 172 -13.15 1.33 -8.35
CA GLY A 172 -13.73 0.39 -7.39
C GLY A 172 -12.65 -0.32 -6.56
N ILE A 173 -11.58 -0.80 -7.21
CA ILE A 173 -10.43 -1.43 -6.54
C ILE A 173 -9.74 -0.42 -5.61
N ALA A 174 -9.50 0.81 -6.08
CA ALA A 174 -8.88 1.87 -5.28
C ALA A 174 -9.72 2.24 -4.06
N LYS A 175 -11.06 2.26 -4.19
CA LYS A 175 -11.96 2.52 -3.06
C LYS A 175 -11.78 1.50 -1.94
N ILE A 176 -11.70 0.22 -2.29
CA ILE A 176 -11.40 -0.84 -1.32
C ILE A 176 -9.97 -0.68 -0.78
N GLY A 177 -9.00 -0.30 -1.61
CA GLY A 177 -7.64 0.04 -1.19
C GLY A 177 -7.58 1.16 -0.14
N LEU A 178 -8.33 2.25 -0.33
CA LEU A 178 -8.40 3.36 0.64
C LEU A 178 -9.14 2.95 1.91
N ALA A 179 -10.17 2.10 1.81
CA ALA A 179 -10.85 1.55 2.98
C ALA A 179 -9.94 0.61 3.79
N ASN A 180 -9.11 -0.20 3.12
CA ASN A 180 -8.05 -0.98 3.76
C ASN A 180 -7.00 -0.08 4.42
N TYR A 181 -6.60 1.01 3.75
CA TYR A 181 -5.67 1.99 4.31
C TYR A 181 -6.23 2.60 5.61
N PHE A 182 -7.50 3.05 5.57
CA PHE A 182 -8.18 3.55 6.77
C PHE A 182 -8.19 2.51 7.89
N ALA A 183 -8.55 1.26 7.59
CA ALA A 183 -8.61 0.20 8.59
C ALA A 183 -7.25 -0.04 9.26
N GLY A 184 -6.16 -0.05 8.49
CA GLY A 184 -4.80 -0.14 9.03
C GLY A 184 -4.42 1.07 9.87
N ALA A 185 -4.73 2.29 9.42
CA ALA A 185 -4.42 3.52 10.15
C ALA A 185 -5.28 3.71 11.41
N ALA A 186 -6.48 3.15 11.46
CA ALA A 186 -7.34 3.16 12.64
C ALA A 186 -6.90 2.09 13.66
N LEU A 187 -6.54 0.89 13.19
CA LEU A 187 -5.99 -0.16 14.04
C LEU A 187 -4.63 0.23 14.63
N MET A 188 -3.81 0.94 13.86
CA MET A 188 -2.48 1.41 14.23
C MET A 188 -2.36 2.93 14.01
N PRO A 189 -2.88 3.76 14.95
CA PRO A 189 -2.89 5.22 14.85
C PRO A 189 -1.48 5.77 14.66
N TYR A 190 -1.32 6.72 13.73
CA TYR A 190 -0.01 7.10 13.20
C TYR A 190 1.01 7.44 14.27
N THR A 191 0.67 8.36 15.18
CA THR A 191 1.58 8.86 16.21
C THR A 191 1.93 7.77 17.21
N GLN A 192 0.93 7.04 17.71
CA GLN A 192 1.14 5.94 18.66
C GLN A 192 1.97 4.82 18.05
N PHE A 193 1.68 4.44 16.81
CA PHE A 193 2.39 3.37 16.09
C PHE A 193 3.83 3.78 15.73
N LEU A 194 4.07 5.02 15.30
CA LEU A 194 5.42 5.52 15.02
C LEU A 194 6.28 5.53 16.31
N THR A 195 5.73 5.98 17.43
CA THR A 195 6.42 5.95 18.73
C THR A 195 6.77 4.52 19.11
N ALA A 196 5.79 3.60 19.10
CA ALA A 196 6.01 2.20 19.41
C ALA A 196 7.07 1.54 18.49
N ALA A 197 7.01 1.81 17.18
CA ALA A 197 7.97 1.29 16.22
C ALA A 197 9.40 1.78 16.50
N ASN A 198 9.57 3.02 16.94
CA ASN A 198 10.88 3.53 17.34
C ASN A 198 11.36 2.89 18.66
N GLU A 199 10.50 2.75 19.65
CA GLU A 199 10.81 2.17 20.96
C GLU A 199 11.22 0.69 20.86
N CYS A 200 10.47 -0.12 20.09
CA CYS A 200 10.78 -1.53 19.87
C CYS A 200 11.83 -1.78 18.77
N ARG A 201 12.38 -0.72 18.17
CA ARG A 201 13.32 -0.80 17.03
C ARG A 201 12.76 -1.62 15.85
N HIS A 202 11.49 -1.39 15.53
CA HIS A 202 10.76 -1.99 14.41
C HIS A 202 10.60 -3.51 14.51
N ASP A 203 10.61 -4.05 15.72
CA ASP A 203 10.24 -5.46 15.96
C ASP A 203 8.75 -5.66 15.61
N VAL A 204 8.50 -6.38 14.51
CA VAL A 204 7.17 -6.58 13.96
C VAL A 204 6.29 -7.49 14.82
N GLU A 205 6.88 -8.39 15.61
CA GLU A 205 6.14 -9.29 16.50
C GLU A 205 5.66 -8.52 17.73
N LEU A 206 6.51 -7.68 18.32
CA LEU A 206 6.11 -6.80 19.42
C LEU A 206 5.02 -5.82 19.01
N LEU A 207 5.15 -5.22 17.82
CA LEU A 207 4.11 -4.34 17.26
C LEU A 207 2.80 -5.08 17.00
N ALA A 208 2.86 -6.29 16.45
CA ALA A 208 1.67 -7.11 16.21
C ALA A 208 0.91 -7.38 17.52
N GLY A 209 1.63 -7.78 18.57
CA GLY A 209 1.06 -8.00 19.90
C GLY A 209 0.47 -6.73 20.51
N GLN A 210 1.17 -5.60 20.43
CA GLN A 210 0.74 -4.33 21.02
C GLN A 210 -0.54 -3.78 20.39
N PHE A 211 -0.72 -3.92 19.07
CA PHE A 211 -1.85 -3.37 18.33
C PHE A 211 -2.93 -4.39 17.98
N GLY A 212 -2.76 -5.67 18.34
CA GLY A 212 -3.71 -6.74 17.97
C GLY A 212 -3.84 -6.87 16.45
N ALA A 213 -2.72 -6.79 15.75
CA ALA A 213 -2.62 -6.79 14.29
C ALA A 213 -1.76 -7.97 13.82
N SER A 214 -1.98 -8.46 12.60
CA SER A 214 -1.12 -9.48 12.00
C SER A 214 0.23 -8.90 11.55
N ILE A 215 1.23 -9.76 11.39
CA ILE A 215 2.55 -9.36 10.86
C ILE A 215 2.43 -8.67 9.49
N GLU A 216 1.53 -9.15 8.61
CA GLU A 216 1.28 -8.49 7.31
C GLU A 216 0.71 -7.08 7.50
N GLN A 217 -0.23 -6.90 8.44
CA GLN A 217 -0.83 -5.59 8.71
C GLN A 217 0.21 -4.61 9.27
N VAL A 218 1.05 -5.05 10.21
CA VAL A 218 2.15 -4.26 10.78
C VAL A 218 3.16 -3.86 9.69
N ALA A 219 3.61 -4.81 8.88
CA ALA A 219 4.56 -4.56 7.80
C ALA A 219 3.97 -3.59 6.75
N HIS A 220 2.67 -3.72 6.45
CA HIS A 220 1.97 -2.75 5.59
C HIS A 220 1.95 -1.37 6.24
N ARG A 221 1.61 -1.25 7.52
CA ARG A 221 1.56 0.04 8.22
C ARG A 221 2.92 0.73 8.27
N LEU A 222 4.00 0.00 8.55
CA LEU A 222 5.38 0.52 8.51
C LEU A 222 5.71 1.16 7.15
N SER A 223 5.21 0.59 6.05
CA SER A 223 5.41 1.16 4.70
C SER A 223 4.62 2.43 4.41
N THR A 224 3.76 2.89 5.33
CA THR A 224 2.90 4.09 5.17
C THR A 224 3.35 5.28 6.03
N LEU A 225 4.42 5.15 6.82
CA LEU A 225 4.86 6.18 7.78
C LEU A 225 5.57 7.39 7.13
N GLN A 226 4.89 8.09 6.22
CA GLN A 226 5.45 9.22 5.44
C GLN A 226 4.79 10.58 5.70
N ARG A 227 4.10 10.76 6.84
CA ARG A 227 3.51 12.05 7.25
C ARG A 227 4.59 13.15 7.30
N PRO A 228 4.40 14.28 6.60
CA PRO A 228 5.32 15.42 6.71
C PRO A 228 5.51 15.86 8.16
N GLY A 229 6.77 16.05 8.58
CA GLY A 229 7.14 16.43 9.94
C GLY A 229 7.25 15.25 10.93
N SER A 230 6.83 14.04 10.58
CA SER A 230 6.91 12.86 11.45
C SER A 230 7.09 11.58 10.63
N LYS A 231 8.14 11.54 9.79
CA LYS A 231 8.43 10.39 8.93
C LYS A 231 9.09 9.26 9.72
N GLY A 232 8.68 8.03 9.46
CA GLY A 232 9.37 6.81 9.90
C GLY A 232 10.41 6.35 8.89
N ILE A 233 11.00 5.17 9.12
CA ILE A 233 11.89 4.53 8.15
C ILE A 233 11.11 4.27 6.85
N PRO A 234 11.61 4.68 5.68
CA PRO A 234 10.89 4.49 4.43
C PRO A 234 11.08 3.04 3.96
N PHE A 235 10.10 2.19 4.24
CA PHE A 235 10.11 0.77 3.84
C PHE A 235 9.60 0.54 2.42
N PHE A 236 10.14 -0.51 1.81
CA PHE A 236 9.50 -1.21 0.70
C PHE A 236 8.81 -2.47 1.23
N PHE A 237 7.53 -2.64 0.92
CA PHE A 237 6.72 -3.78 1.32
C PHE A 237 6.33 -4.60 0.08
N VAL A 238 6.47 -5.92 0.20
CA VAL A 238 6.15 -6.86 -0.85
C VAL A 238 5.52 -8.12 -0.26
N ARG A 239 4.56 -8.72 -0.97
CA ARG A 239 4.08 -10.07 -0.70
C ARG A 239 4.34 -10.95 -1.91
N VAL A 240 4.99 -12.07 -1.68
CA VAL A 240 5.40 -13.03 -2.72
C VAL A 240 4.74 -14.36 -2.43
N ASP A 241 4.35 -15.11 -3.45
CA ASP A 241 3.95 -16.51 -3.34
C ASP A 241 5.12 -17.47 -3.66
N GLN A 242 4.91 -18.76 -3.48
CA GLN A 242 5.95 -19.77 -3.67
C GLN A 242 6.44 -19.87 -5.13
N ALA A 243 5.63 -19.42 -6.09
CA ALA A 243 6.03 -19.37 -7.50
C ALA A 243 6.88 -18.12 -7.82
N GLY A 244 7.16 -17.28 -6.84
CA GLY A 244 7.84 -15.99 -7.02
C GLY A 244 6.91 -14.88 -7.52
N THR A 245 5.60 -15.13 -7.61
CA THR A 245 4.64 -14.13 -8.03
C THR A 245 4.47 -13.11 -6.94
N ILE A 246 4.69 -11.84 -7.28
CA ILE A 246 4.46 -10.74 -6.35
C ILE A 246 2.98 -10.36 -6.40
N THR A 247 2.27 -10.59 -5.30
CA THR A 247 0.82 -10.36 -5.17
C THR A 247 0.46 -9.02 -4.53
N LYS A 248 1.42 -8.34 -3.91
CA LYS A 248 1.24 -7.00 -3.33
C LYS A 248 2.57 -6.25 -3.31
N ARG A 249 2.57 -4.95 -3.68
CA ARG A 249 3.73 -4.04 -3.64
C ARG A 249 3.30 -2.68 -3.10
N HIS A 250 4.03 -2.18 -2.13
CA HIS A 250 3.88 -0.82 -1.59
C HIS A 250 5.26 -0.25 -1.31
N SER A 251 5.48 1.03 -1.63
CA SER A 251 6.79 1.65 -1.43
C SER A 251 6.64 3.08 -0.95
N ALA A 252 7.34 3.40 0.14
CA ALA A 252 7.62 4.76 0.58
C ALA A 252 8.95 5.30 0.00
N THR A 253 9.67 4.50 -0.78
CA THR A 253 10.97 4.86 -1.38
C THR A 253 10.91 4.85 -2.90
N ARG A 254 11.92 5.49 -3.52
CA ARG A 254 12.20 5.41 -4.96
C ARG A 254 12.82 4.08 -5.41
N LEU A 255 12.78 3.03 -4.57
CA LEU A 255 13.34 1.71 -4.88
C LEU A 255 12.79 1.19 -6.23
N GLN A 256 13.68 0.89 -7.19
CA GLN A 256 13.27 0.53 -8.55
C GLN A 256 12.59 -0.87 -8.63
N PHE A 257 12.91 -1.78 -7.71
CA PHE A 257 12.17 -3.04 -7.52
C PHE A 257 10.67 -2.84 -7.25
N ALA A 258 10.25 -1.63 -6.82
CA ALA A 258 8.85 -1.36 -6.51
C ALA A 258 7.95 -1.31 -7.75
N ARG A 259 8.51 -1.11 -8.95
CA ARG A 259 7.74 -0.94 -10.18
C ARG A 259 7.91 -2.10 -11.16
N PHE A 260 9.14 -2.58 -11.37
CA PHE A 260 9.49 -3.66 -12.30
C PHE A 260 10.60 -4.56 -11.70
N GLY A 261 10.53 -5.88 -11.91
CA GLY A 261 11.49 -6.84 -11.35
C GLY A 261 11.11 -7.48 -9.99
N GLY A 262 11.82 -8.54 -9.62
CA GLY A 262 11.58 -9.33 -8.39
C GLY A 262 11.98 -10.82 -8.47
N ALA A 263 12.32 -11.31 -9.66
CA ALA A 263 12.68 -12.70 -9.90
C ALA A 263 14.16 -13.04 -9.61
N CYS A 264 14.94 -12.12 -9.02
CA CYS A 264 16.35 -12.43 -8.70
C CYS A 264 16.41 -13.62 -7.71
N PRO A 265 16.96 -14.78 -8.12
CA PRO A 265 16.93 -15.98 -7.29
C PRO A 265 17.84 -15.85 -6.05
N LEU A 266 18.75 -14.87 -6.03
CA LEU A 266 19.61 -14.57 -4.88
C LEU A 266 18.90 -13.79 -3.77
N TRP A 267 17.70 -13.27 -4.05
CA TRP A 267 16.91 -12.58 -3.04
C TRP A 267 16.34 -13.58 -2.03
N ASN A 268 16.63 -13.37 -0.74
CA ASN A 268 16.26 -14.27 0.34
C ASN A 268 14.73 -14.44 0.53
N VAL A 269 13.89 -13.64 -0.11
CA VAL A 269 12.43 -13.81 -0.05
C VAL A 269 12.01 -15.20 -0.54
N HIS A 270 12.70 -15.75 -1.54
CA HIS A 270 12.41 -17.09 -2.07
C HIS A 270 12.82 -18.19 -1.08
N ARG A 271 13.83 -17.94 -0.23
CA ARG A 271 14.23 -18.85 0.86
C ARG A 271 13.25 -18.84 2.03
N ALA A 272 12.38 -17.84 2.15
CA ALA A 272 11.39 -17.79 3.23
C ALA A 272 10.40 -18.97 3.19
N PHE A 273 10.18 -19.56 2.01
CA PHE A 273 9.33 -20.76 1.86
C PHE A 273 10.00 -22.04 2.35
N GLU A 274 11.33 -22.08 2.41
CA GLU A 274 12.09 -23.22 2.92
C GLU A 274 12.17 -23.21 4.45
N LEU A 275 12.02 -22.04 5.08
CA LEU A 275 12.12 -21.82 6.52
C LEU A 275 10.84 -21.14 7.07
N PRO A 276 9.70 -21.86 7.12
CA PRO A 276 8.46 -21.30 7.65
C PRO A 276 8.64 -20.75 9.07
N ALA A 277 7.97 -19.62 9.34
CA ALA A 277 7.99 -18.92 10.63
C ALA A 277 9.37 -18.40 11.10
N GLN A 278 10.38 -18.36 10.23
CA GLN A 278 11.66 -17.72 10.54
C GLN A 278 11.83 -16.39 9.83
N PHE A 279 12.27 -15.37 10.56
CA PHE A 279 12.65 -14.09 9.97
C PHE A 279 14.02 -14.20 9.30
N LEU A 280 14.03 -14.02 7.98
CA LEU A 280 15.26 -13.94 7.20
C LEU A 280 15.67 -12.49 7.01
N ARG A 281 16.98 -12.23 7.12
CA ARG A 281 17.58 -10.91 6.92
C ARG A 281 18.71 -11.05 5.91
N GLN A 282 18.83 -10.08 5.01
CA GLN A 282 19.88 -10.02 3.99
C GLN A 282 20.24 -8.56 3.78
N LEU A 283 21.54 -8.27 3.75
CA LEU A 283 22.05 -7.02 3.17
C LEU A 283 22.20 -7.27 1.66
N ALA A 284 21.47 -6.54 0.84
CA ALA A 284 21.46 -6.68 -0.61
C ALA A 284 22.08 -5.44 -1.28
N GLU A 285 22.86 -5.66 -2.33
CA GLU A 285 23.37 -4.59 -3.21
C GLU A 285 22.74 -4.74 -4.59
N THR A 286 22.12 -3.69 -5.10
CA THR A 286 21.56 -3.65 -6.45
C THR A 286 22.63 -3.37 -7.50
N PRO A 287 22.42 -3.70 -8.79
CA PRO A 287 23.41 -3.46 -9.84
C PRO A 287 23.85 -1.99 -10.02
N ASP A 288 23.06 -1.03 -9.52
CA ASP A 288 23.40 0.39 -9.49
C ASP A 288 24.24 0.81 -8.26
N GLY A 289 24.66 -0.15 -7.43
CA GLY A 289 25.51 0.04 -6.25
C GLY A 289 24.77 0.46 -4.98
N ALA A 290 23.43 0.60 -5.02
CA ALA A 290 22.65 0.92 -3.82
C ALA A 290 22.54 -0.30 -2.90
N ARG A 291 22.53 -0.07 -1.58
CA ARG A 291 22.49 -1.12 -0.55
C ARG A 291 21.22 -1.01 0.31
N TYR A 292 20.64 -2.16 0.63
CA TYR A 292 19.39 -2.32 1.38
C TYR A 292 19.52 -3.41 2.44
#